data_AF-A0A847LQ68-F1
#
_entry.id   AF-A0A847LQ68-F1
#
_cell.length_a   1.000
_cell.length_b   1.000
_cell.length_c   1.000
_cell.angle_alpha   90.00
_cell.angle_beta   90.00
_cell.angle_gamma   90.00
#
_symmetry.space_group_name_H-M   'P 1'
#
loop_
_entity.id
_entity.type
_entity.pdbx_description
1 polymer ?
#
loop_
_entity_poly.entity_id
_entity_poly.type
_entity_poly.pdbx_seq_one_letter_code
_entity_poly.pdbx_strand_id
1 'polypeptide(L)'
;MKKVCFIYFLFTFLIITFFIASGCSNTYRYYRDYEYIKNFYSINPVTSVQSDNKVESDEVKKTREKIKQIATSLLGVKSFNDGKQTFRYDCSGFVFYVYYLAGIDLYSYIVDGVSSGGVYQLYLIAQTYFSISKVSAQIGDIIIFNNTYDKNQDKKDNDLYTHTAIVVDILNDGTIVYIHKSNSGVTRGYMNLLKPDQSSSGNLTINSYLRNYGILRLSAQLFETFATFFR
;
A
#
# COMPACT_ATOMS: atom_id res chain seq x y z
N MET A 1 18.38 -43.97 36.40
CA MET A 1 17.23 -43.07 36.11
C MET A 1 17.71 -41.64 35.79
N LYS A 2 18.35 -41.37 34.65
CA LYS A 2 18.71 -39.99 34.19
C LYS A 2 18.94 -39.93 32.67
N LYS A 3 18.06 -40.50 31.84
CA LYS A 3 18.18 -40.42 30.37
C LYS A 3 16.91 -39.95 29.63
N VAL A 4 15.78 -39.78 30.32
CA VAL A 4 14.50 -39.43 29.69
C VAL A 4 14.25 -37.91 29.65
N CYS A 5 14.92 -37.11 30.50
CA CYS A 5 14.66 -35.67 30.60
C CYS A 5 15.33 -34.82 29.49
N PHE A 6 16.41 -35.31 28.86
CA PHE A 6 17.18 -34.53 27.87
C PHE A 6 16.50 -34.48 26.49
N ILE A 7 15.70 -35.49 26.16
CA ILE A 7 15.04 -35.61 24.85
C ILE A 7 13.84 -34.65 24.75
N TYR A 8 13.15 -34.38 25.86
CA TYR A 8 12.04 -33.41 25.87
C TYR A 8 12.51 -31.95 25.74
N PHE A 9 13.72 -31.62 26.21
CA PHE A 9 14.28 -30.26 26.10
C PHE A 9 14.76 -29.95 24.66
N LEU A 10 15.31 -30.93 23.94
CA LEU A 10 15.66 -30.76 22.53
C LEU A 10 14.44 -30.63 21.61
N PHE A 11 13.35 -31.37 21.89
CA PHE A 11 12.13 -31.31 21.07
C PHE A 11 11.32 -30.02 21.27
N THR A 12 11.33 -29.46 22.47
CA THR A 12 10.66 -28.18 22.75
C THR A 12 11.41 -26.99 22.14
N PHE A 13 12.74 -27.03 22.09
CA PHE A 13 13.53 -25.99 21.41
C PHE A 13 13.39 -26.03 19.88
N LEU A 14 13.26 -27.23 19.28
CA LEU A 14 13.09 -27.38 17.84
C LEU A 14 11.72 -26.90 17.34
N ILE A 15 10.68 -26.97 18.18
CA ILE A 15 9.33 -26.48 17.84
C ILE A 15 9.25 -24.96 18.00
N ILE A 16 9.97 -24.36 18.96
CA ILE A 16 10.02 -22.90 19.15
C ILE A 16 10.82 -22.22 18.03
N THR A 17 11.89 -22.85 17.50
CA THR A 17 12.64 -22.28 16.36
C THR A 17 11.89 -22.37 15.03
N PHE A 18 11.00 -23.35 14.85
CA PHE A 18 10.22 -23.48 13.62
C PHE A 18 9.07 -22.47 13.52
N PHE A 19 8.52 -22.01 14.65
CA PHE A 19 7.47 -20.99 14.66
C PHE A 19 7.96 -19.55 14.41
N ILE A 20 9.26 -19.28 14.58
CA ILE A 20 9.85 -17.94 14.32
C ILE A 20 10.21 -17.78 12.83
N ALA A 21 10.48 -18.87 12.11
CA ALA A 21 11.06 -18.82 10.77
C ALA A 21 10.13 -18.27 9.66
N SER A 22 8.81 -18.40 9.79
CA SER A 22 7.87 -17.96 8.75
C SER A 22 7.50 -16.47 8.83
N GLY A 23 7.59 -15.86 10.02
CA GLY A 23 7.50 -14.40 10.19
C GLY A 23 8.83 -13.68 9.93
N CYS A 24 9.97 -14.34 10.15
CA CYS A 24 11.30 -13.77 9.95
C CYS A 24 11.71 -13.60 8.48
N SER A 25 11.18 -14.39 7.55
CA SER A 25 11.60 -14.30 6.14
C SER A 25 11.12 -13.02 5.45
N ASN A 26 9.88 -12.61 5.69
CA ASN A 26 9.32 -11.38 5.16
C ASN A 26 9.93 -10.14 5.82
N THR A 27 10.18 -10.18 7.14
CA THR A 27 10.85 -9.08 7.85
C THR A 27 12.33 -8.97 7.48
N TYR A 28 13.03 -10.09 7.29
CA TYR A 28 14.42 -10.11 6.82
C TYR A 28 14.54 -9.57 5.38
N ARG A 29 13.65 -10.01 4.47
CA ARG A 29 13.61 -9.47 3.11
C ARG A 29 13.32 -7.97 3.11
N TYR A 30 12.35 -7.54 3.91
CA TYR A 30 12.03 -6.12 4.08
C TYR A 30 13.23 -5.32 4.57
N TYR A 31 13.87 -5.75 5.66
CA TYR A 31 15.03 -5.08 6.22
C TYR A 31 16.19 -5.01 5.23
N ARG A 32 16.46 -6.12 4.52
CA ARG A 32 17.49 -6.17 3.49
C ARG A 32 17.21 -5.18 2.35
N ASP A 33 15.99 -5.16 1.83
CA ASP A 33 15.61 -4.27 0.73
C ASP A 33 15.63 -2.79 1.18
N TYR A 34 15.14 -2.51 2.39
CA TYR A 34 15.19 -1.18 3.01
C TYR A 34 16.63 -0.67 3.16
N GLU A 35 17.51 -1.47 3.74
CA GLU A 35 18.93 -1.11 3.90
C GLU A 35 19.64 -0.98 2.54
N TYR A 36 19.32 -1.84 1.57
CA TYR A 36 19.86 -1.72 0.21
C TYR A 36 19.46 -0.41 -0.45
N ILE A 37 18.17 -0.06 -0.43
CA ILE A 37 17.65 1.20 -0.99
C ILE A 37 18.28 2.40 -0.26
N LYS A 38 18.26 2.39 1.07
CA LYS A 38 18.87 3.46 1.87
C LYS A 38 20.34 3.67 1.52
N ASN A 39 21.10 2.60 1.35
CA ASN A 39 22.51 2.67 0.96
C ASN A 39 22.70 3.11 -0.50
N PHE A 40 21.92 2.58 -1.45
CA PHE A 40 21.96 2.95 -2.86
C PHE A 40 21.79 4.46 -3.07
N TYR A 41 20.86 5.06 -2.33
CA TYR A 41 20.54 6.48 -2.45
C TYR A 41 21.34 7.39 -1.51
N SER A 42 21.97 6.85 -0.46
CA SER A 42 23.05 7.56 0.25
C SER A 42 24.25 7.81 -0.67
N ILE A 43 24.44 6.96 -1.69
CA ILE A 43 25.50 7.05 -2.69
C ILE A 43 25.04 7.83 -3.93
N ASN A 44 23.76 7.74 -4.30
CA ASN A 44 23.17 8.43 -5.45
C ASN A 44 21.97 9.29 -5.02
N PRO A 45 22.18 10.50 -4.50
CA PRO A 45 21.08 11.29 -3.96
C PRO A 45 20.07 11.65 -5.06
N VAL A 46 18.81 11.24 -4.89
CA VAL A 46 17.70 11.86 -5.63
C VAL A 46 17.57 13.28 -5.10
N THR A 47 17.55 14.26 -5.99
CA THR A 47 17.28 15.66 -5.67
C THR A 47 15.85 15.80 -5.13
N SER A 48 15.64 15.45 -3.87
CA SER A 48 14.36 15.62 -3.18
C SER A 48 14.31 17.02 -2.55
N VAL A 49 13.28 17.77 -2.93
CA VAL A 49 12.97 19.14 -2.47
C VAL A 49 12.91 19.18 -0.94
N GLN A 50 13.63 20.13 -0.33
CA GLN A 50 13.74 20.34 1.12
C GLN A 50 12.37 20.45 1.82
N SER A 51 12.28 19.81 2.98
CA SER A 51 11.15 19.90 3.90
C SER A 51 11.26 21.13 4.79
N ASP A 52 10.28 22.03 4.75
CA ASP A 52 10.04 23.02 5.81
C ASP A 52 8.53 23.27 6.02
N ASN A 53 8.09 23.00 7.26
CA ASN A 53 6.95 23.56 8.01
C ASN A 53 5.49 23.56 7.46
N LYS A 54 4.67 22.67 8.05
CA LYS A 54 3.33 22.79 8.70
C LYS A 54 2.24 23.79 8.28
N VAL A 55 2.31 24.44 7.12
CA VAL A 55 1.13 25.00 6.44
C VAL A 55 1.05 24.36 5.06
N GLU A 56 -0.03 23.67 4.76
CA GLU A 56 -0.23 23.08 3.44
C GLU A 56 -0.22 24.21 2.39
N SER A 57 0.84 24.25 1.58
CA SER A 57 1.02 25.29 0.58
C SER A 57 -0.09 25.20 -0.47
N ASP A 58 -0.37 26.31 -1.15
CA ASP A 58 -1.36 26.32 -2.25
C ASP A 58 -0.98 25.36 -3.37
N GLU A 59 0.32 25.07 -3.54
CA GLU A 59 0.82 24.09 -4.50
C GLU A 59 0.48 22.66 -4.09
N VAL A 60 0.61 22.31 -2.80
CA VAL A 60 0.22 20.99 -2.28
C VAL A 60 -1.29 20.79 -2.47
N LYS A 61 -2.12 21.79 -2.15
CA LYS A 61 -3.58 21.71 -2.36
C LYS A 61 -3.93 21.51 -3.83
N LYS A 62 -3.31 22.28 -4.73
CA LYS A 62 -3.49 22.11 -6.19
C LYS A 62 -3.07 20.72 -6.66
N THR A 63 -1.98 20.17 -6.11
CA THR A 63 -1.49 18.83 -6.43
C THR A 63 -2.50 17.76 -6.00
N ARG A 64 -3.04 17.86 -4.77
CA ARG A 64 -4.10 16.95 -4.28
C ARG A 64 -5.34 16.98 -5.16
N GLU A 65 -5.82 18.16 -5.50
CA GLU A 65 -6.99 18.32 -6.37
C GLU A 65 -6.72 17.80 -7.79
N LYS A 66 -5.52 18.03 -8.33
CA LYS A 66 -5.12 17.48 -9.64
C LYS A 66 -5.12 15.95 -9.63
N ILE A 67 -4.53 15.32 -8.61
CA ILE A 67 -4.53 13.86 -8.44
C ILE A 67 -5.97 13.33 -8.33
N LYS A 68 -6.82 13.96 -7.53
CA LYS A 68 -8.23 13.61 -7.39
C LYS A 68 -8.98 13.66 -8.72
N GLN A 69 -8.81 14.75 -9.48
CA GLN A 69 -9.46 14.93 -10.78
C GLN A 69 -9.02 13.87 -11.78
N ILE A 70 -7.71 13.59 -11.87
CA ILE A 70 -7.16 12.56 -12.75
C ILE A 70 -7.66 11.17 -12.33
N ALA A 71 -7.55 10.80 -11.05
CA ALA A 71 -8.03 9.52 -10.55
C ALA A 71 -9.53 9.31 -10.85
N THR A 72 -10.32 10.37 -10.72
CA THR A 72 -11.76 10.36 -11.00
C THR A 72 -12.06 10.23 -12.49
N SER A 73 -11.31 10.90 -13.37
CA SER A 73 -11.51 10.81 -14.82
C SER A 73 -11.17 9.43 -15.39
N LEU A 74 -10.37 8.64 -14.66
CA LEU A 74 -9.97 7.29 -15.06
C LEU A 74 -10.97 6.18 -14.67
N LEU A 75 -12.11 6.51 -14.06
CA LEU A 75 -13.14 5.51 -13.75
C LEU A 75 -13.64 4.82 -15.03
N GLY A 76 -13.69 3.48 -15.00
CA GLY A 76 -14.11 2.66 -16.13
C GLY A 76 -13.11 2.55 -17.29
N VAL A 77 -11.97 3.26 -17.25
CA VAL A 77 -10.93 3.18 -18.28
C VAL A 77 -10.30 1.79 -18.29
N LYS A 78 -9.95 1.28 -19.48
CA LYS A 78 -9.53 -0.12 -19.71
C LYS A 78 -8.03 -0.33 -19.93
N SER A 79 -7.24 0.73 -19.99
CA SER A 79 -5.78 0.69 -20.14
C SER A 79 -5.16 1.98 -19.58
N PHE A 80 -3.86 1.91 -19.26
CA PHE A 80 -3.09 3.06 -18.75
C PHE A 80 -2.00 3.40 -19.77
N ASN A 81 -2.38 4.16 -20.79
CA ASN A 81 -1.51 4.56 -21.89
C ASN A 81 -1.97 5.92 -22.42
N ASP A 82 -1.07 6.89 -22.54
CA ASP A 82 -1.32 8.23 -23.07
C ASP A 82 -0.67 8.47 -24.45
N GLY A 83 -0.19 7.42 -25.10
CA GLY A 83 0.56 7.43 -26.35
C GLY A 83 2.07 7.64 -26.18
N LYS A 84 2.54 8.08 -25.00
CA LYS A 84 3.96 8.29 -24.70
C LYS A 84 4.51 7.23 -23.77
N GLN A 85 3.73 6.82 -22.78
CA GLN A 85 4.11 5.83 -21.80
C GLN A 85 2.98 4.84 -21.53
N THR A 86 3.33 3.58 -21.33
CA THR A 86 2.38 2.52 -20.97
C THR A 86 2.69 2.02 -19.57
N PHE A 87 1.64 1.82 -18.78
CA PHE A 87 1.70 1.32 -17.42
C PHE A 87 0.98 -0.01 -17.31
N ARG A 88 1.40 -0.85 -16.35
CA ARG A 88 0.72 -2.12 -16.07
C ARG A 88 -0.73 -1.85 -15.70
N TYR A 89 -1.66 -2.60 -16.28
CA TYR A 89 -3.10 -2.42 -16.00
C TYR A 89 -3.54 -3.13 -14.71
N ASP A 90 -2.91 -2.78 -13.59
CA ASP A 90 -3.17 -3.28 -12.25
C ASP A 90 -3.30 -2.14 -11.21
N CYS A 91 -3.48 -2.47 -9.94
CA CYS A 91 -3.66 -1.48 -8.88
C CYS A 91 -2.46 -0.54 -8.70
N SER A 92 -1.25 -1.07 -8.77
CA SER A 92 -0.03 -0.26 -8.68
C SER A 92 0.18 0.59 -9.94
N GLY A 93 -0.03 0.04 -11.13
CA GLY A 93 0.12 0.79 -12.37
C GLY A 93 -0.94 1.88 -12.53
N PHE A 94 -2.14 1.72 -11.96
CA PHE A 94 -3.11 2.81 -11.81
C PHE A 94 -2.52 3.97 -11.01
N VAL A 95 -1.91 3.69 -9.85
CA VAL A 95 -1.28 4.71 -9.01
C VAL A 95 -0.15 5.41 -9.74
N PHE A 96 0.78 4.65 -10.32
CA PHE A 96 1.89 5.21 -11.09
C PHE A 96 1.40 6.09 -12.25
N TYR A 97 0.36 5.66 -12.97
CA TYR A 97 -0.18 6.41 -14.09
C TYR A 97 -0.85 7.72 -13.65
N VAL A 98 -1.64 7.70 -12.58
CA VAL A 98 -2.27 8.92 -12.03
C VAL A 98 -1.20 9.93 -11.61
N TYR A 99 -0.18 9.47 -10.89
CA TYR A 99 0.91 10.33 -10.43
C TYR A 99 1.75 10.87 -11.60
N TYR A 100 2.02 10.04 -12.62
CA TYR A 100 2.67 10.47 -13.85
C TYR A 100 1.90 11.60 -14.55
N LEU A 101 0.59 11.44 -14.74
CA LEU A 101 -0.27 12.49 -15.32
C LEU A 101 -0.35 13.74 -14.43
N ALA A 102 -0.18 13.57 -13.12
CA ALA A 102 -0.07 14.69 -12.18
C ALA A 102 1.27 15.42 -12.29
N GLY A 103 2.26 14.87 -13.00
CA GLY A 103 3.61 15.42 -13.15
C GLY A 103 4.58 14.94 -12.07
N ILE A 104 4.25 13.86 -11.36
CA ILE A 104 5.08 13.24 -10.32
C ILE A 104 5.57 11.89 -10.86
N ASP A 105 6.85 11.82 -11.22
CA ASP A 105 7.46 10.58 -11.67
C ASP A 105 7.86 9.70 -10.48
N LEU A 106 7.02 8.72 -10.15
CA LEU A 106 7.33 7.73 -9.12
C LEU A 106 8.26 6.60 -9.63
N TYR A 107 8.39 6.41 -10.96
CA TYR A 107 9.26 5.37 -11.52
C TYR A 107 10.73 5.69 -11.31
N SER A 108 11.11 6.97 -11.26
CA SER A 108 12.50 7.38 -10.99
C SER A 108 13.03 6.96 -9.62
N TYR A 109 12.15 6.56 -8.69
CA TYR A 109 12.50 6.05 -7.36
C TYR A 109 12.58 4.53 -7.28
N ILE A 110 12.30 3.81 -8.37
CA ILE A 110 12.43 2.35 -8.39
C ILE A 110 13.90 1.99 -8.57
N VAL A 111 14.40 1.15 -7.66
CA VAL A 111 15.78 0.63 -7.71
C VAL A 111 15.80 -0.74 -8.36
N ASP A 112 16.60 -0.89 -9.40
CA ASP A 112 16.86 -2.16 -10.04
C ASP A 112 17.44 -3.19 -9.06
N GLY A 113 17.05 -4.46 -9.21
CA GLY A 113 17.50 -5.55 -8.33
C GLY A 113 16.64 -5.76 -7.07
N VAL A 114 15.73 -4.84 -6.73
CA VAL A 114 14.73 -5.05 -5.67
C VAL A 114 13.50 -5.78 -6.23
N SER A 115 13.62 -7.11 -6.37
CA SER A 115 12.55 -7.97 -6.90
C SER A 115 11.30 -7.94 -6.00
N SER A 116 10.28 -7.20 -6.44
CA SER A 116 9.04 -7.05 -5.69
C SER A 116 7.91 -6.49 -6.57
N GLY A 117 6.66 -6.71 -6.13
CA GLY A 117 5.47 -6.18 -6.83
C GLY A 117 5.31 -4.67 -6.63
N GLY A 118 4.62 -3.99 -7.55
CA GLY A 118 4.51 -2.52 -7.57
C GLY A 118 3.97 -1.89 -6.29
N VAL A 119 3.08 -2.56 -5.56
CA VAL A 119 2.57 -2.07 -4.25
C VAL A 119 3.68 -2.01 -3.20
N TYR A 120 4.57 -3.00 -3.18
CA TYR A 120 5.71 -2.98 -2.26
C TYR A 120 6.72 -1.91 -2.65
N GLN A 121 6.94 -1.68 -3.95
CA GLN A 121 7.78 -0.57 -4.40
C GLN A 121 7.21 0.78 -3.93
N LEU A 122 5.91 1.03 -4.10
CA LEU A 122 5.26 2.23 -3.57
C LEU A 122 5.48 2.38 -2.06
N TYR A 123 5.28 1.31 -1.30
CA TYR A 123 5.51 1.32 0.15
C TYR A 123 6.96 1.66 0.51
N LEU A 124 7.94 1.01 -0.13
CA LEU A 124 9.36 1.30 0.11
C LEU A 124 9.71 2.76 -0.23
N ILE A 125 9.27 3.25 -1.39
CA ILE A 125 9.52 4.63 -1.81
C ILE A 125 8.94 5.61 -0.79
N ALA A 126 7.69 5.41 -0.36
CA ALA A 126 7.06 6.26 0.65
C ALA A 126 7.81 6.26 1.98
N GLN A 127 8.16 5.06 2.46
CA GLN A 127 8.86 4.87 3.73
C GLN A 127 10.25 5.51 3.74
N THR A 128 10.95 5.51 2.59
CA THR A 128 12.32 6.01 2.49
C THR A 128 12.39 7.50 2.16
N TYR A 129 11.53 8.01 1.27
CA TYR A 129 11.67 9.38 0.72
C TYR A 129 10.58 10.35 1.16
N PHE A 130 9.44 9.84 1.61
CA PHE A 130 8.26 10.66 1.80
C PHE A 130 7.65 10.42 3.18
N SER A 131 6.33 10.33 3.27
CA SER A 131 5.61 10.22 4.53
C SER A 131 4.57 9.13 4.47
N ILE A 132 4.52 8.35 5.55
CA ILE A 132 3.48 7.36 5.80
C ILE A 132 2.70 7.71 7.07
N SER A 133 1.42 7.35 7.11
CA SER A 133 0.52 7.65 8.22
C SER A 133 -0.47 6.52 8.41
N LYS A 134 -0.64 6.06 9.66
CA LYS A 134 -1.66 5.06 10.01
C LYS A 134 -2.98 5.67 10.49
N VAL A 135 -3.04 6.98 10.67
CA VAL A 135 -4.13 7.63 11.43
C VAL A 135 -4.91 8.68 10.64
N SER A 136 -4.26 9.34 9.68
CA SER A 136 -4.88 10.41 8.92
C SER A 136 -4.62 10.21 7.44
N ALA A 137 -5.71 10.22 6.67
CA ALA A 137 -5.70 10.30 5.23
C ALA A 137 -5.89 11.75 4.78
N GLN A 138 -5.36 12.08 3.62
CA GLN A 138 -5.65 13.31 2.87
C GLN A 138 -5.95 12.96 1.41
N ILE A 139 -6.69 13.85 0.72
CA ILE A 139 -6.98 13.68 -0.71
C ILE A 139 -5.67 13.54 -1.50
N GLY A 140 -5.57 12.57 -2.40
CA GLY A 140 -4.37 12.28 -3.18
C GLY A 140 -3.38 11.34 -2.50
N ASP A 141 -3.52 11.07 -1.20
CA ASP A 141 -2.74 10.02 -0.55
C ASP A 141 -3.06 8.65 -1.16
N ILE A 142 -2.08 7.76 -1.13
CA ILE A 142 -2.24 6.38 -1.53
C ILE A 142 -2.55 5.54 -0.29
N ILE A 143 -3.46 4.59 -0.42
CA ILE A 143 -3.76 3.57 0.59
C ILE A 143 -3.00 2.29 0.23
N ILE A 144 -2.33 1.69 1.21
CA ILE A 144 -1.71 0.38 1.09
C ILE A 144 -2.51 -0.64 1.90
N PHE A 145 -2.81 -1.78 1.28
CA PHE A 145 -3.56 -2.87 1.89
C PHE A 145 -2.75 -4.18 1.91
N ASN A 146 -2.96 -4.97 2.95
CA ASN A 146 -2.46 -6.32 3.11
C ASN A 146 -3.56 -7.35 2.84
N ASN A 147 -3.18 -8.60 2.60
CA ASN A 147 -4.09 -9.76 2.61
C ASN A 147 -5.33 -9.65 1.70
N THR A 148 -5.30 -8.85 0.64
CA THR A 148 -6.44 -8.67 -0.28
C THR A 148 -6.63 -9.86 -1.23
N TYR A 149 -5.55 -10.60 -1.49
CA TYR A 149 -5.54 -11.89 -2.13
C TYR A 149 -4.39 -12.73 -1.55
N ASP A 150 -4.50 -14.05 -1.72
CA ASP A 150 -3.48 -15.01 -1.31
C ASP A 150 -2.37 -15.04 -2.37
N LYS A 151 -1.30 -14.29 -2.11
CA LYS A 151 -0.20 -14.03 -3.06
C LYS A 151 0.80 -15.17 -3.07
N ASN A 152 1.06 -15.78 -1.91
CA ASN A 152 2.01 -16.88 -1.77
C ASN A 152 1.34 -18.27 -1.89
N GLN A 153 0.01 -18.31 -1.97
CA GLN A 153 -0.82 -19.51 -2.13
C GLN A 153 -0.79 -20.46 -0.92
N ASP A 154 -0.47 -19.95 0.28
CA ASP A 154 -0.41 -20.72 1.52
C ASP A 154 -1.73 -20.70 2.33
N LYS A 155 -2.73 -19.95 1.84
CA LYS A 155 -4.07 -19.78 2.42
C LYS A 155 -4.08 -19.10 3.79
N LYS A 156 -3.04 -18.35 4.16
CA LYS A 156 -2.96 -17.59 5.41
C LYS A 156 -3.09 -16.10 5.16
N ASP A 157 -3.51 -15.37 6.19
CA ASP A 157 -3.57 -13.90 6.18
C ASP A 157 -2.17 -13.31 6.50
N ASN A 158 -1.14 -13.63 5.71
CA ASN A 158 0.27 -13.23 5.92
C ASN A 158 0.95 -12.56 4.71
N ASP A 159 0.17 -12.11 3.73
CA ASP A 159 0.65 -11.43 2.53
C ASP A 159 0.60 -9.91 2.69
N LEU A 160 1.78 -9.30 2.82
CA LEU A 160 1.92 -7.85 2.92
C LEU A 160 1.92 -7.18 1.54
N TYR A 161 1.41 -5.95 1.50
CA TYR A 161 1.49 -5.04 0.35
C TYR A 161 0.89 -5.68 -0.91
N THR A 162 -0.37 -6.08 -0.79
CA THR A 162 -1.07 -6.82 -1.85
C THR A 162 -1.90 -5.90 -2.74
N HIS A 163 -2.38 -4.77 -2.23
CA HIS A 163 -3.21 -3.89 -3.03
C HIS A 163 -3.05 -2.42 -2.66
N THR A 164 -3.46 -1.53 -3.57
CA THR A 164 -3.35 -0.09 -3.37
C THR A 164 -4.48 0.69 -4.03
N ALA A 165 -4.75 1.89 -3.53
CA ALA A 165 -5.79 2.79 -4.00
C ALA A 165 -5.38 4.26 -3.78
N ILE A 166 -6.08 5.21 -4.40
CA ILE A 166 -5.89 6.65 -4.20
C ILE A 166 -7.10 7.21 -3.46
N VAL A 167 -6.86 7.97 -2.38
CA VAL A 167 -7.89 8.72 -1.67
C VAL A 167 -8.37 9.87 -2.54
N VAL A 168 -9.68 9.97 -2.76
CA VAL A 168 -10.28 11.04 -3.57
C VAL A 168 -11.30 11.87 -2.80
N ASP A 169 -11.78 11.38 -1.65
CA ASP A 169 -12.67 12.12 -0.77
C ASP A 169 -12.62 11.59 0.66
N ILE A 170 -13.06 12.42 1.61
CA ILE A 170 -13.25 12.04 3.02
C ILE A 170 -14.58 12.63 3.47
N LEU A 171 -15.56 11.77 3.74
CA LEU A 171 -16.90 12.17 4.16
C LEU A 171 -16.92 12.63 5.62
N ASN A 172 -17.98 13.35 6.00
CA ASN A 172 -18.14 13.92 7.35
C ASN A 172 -18.11 12.87 8.49
N ASP A 173 -18.45 11.62 8.19
CA ASP A 173 -18.43 10.51 9.17
C ASP A 173 -17.07 9.77 9.23
N GLY A 174 -16.04 10.32 8.57
CA GLY A 174 -14.71 9.73 8.46
C GLY A 174 -14.57 8.65 7.40
N THR A 175 -15.61 8.38 6.59
CA THR A 175 -15.52 7.42 5.49
C THR A 175 -14.64 7.98 4.38
N ILE A 176 -13.55 7.29 4.10
CA ILE A 176 -12.62 7.55 3.01
C ILE A 176 -13.20 6.97 1.73
N VAL A 177 -13.32 7.80 0.69
CA VAL A 177 -13.64 7.37 -0.66
C VAL A 177 -12.34 7.25 -1.43
N TYR A 178 -12.11 6.08 -2.03
CA TYR A 178 -10.90 5.83 -2.80
C TYR A 178 -11.22 5.30 -4.19
N ILE A 179 -10.29 5.47 -5.12
CA ILE A 179 -10.33 4.86 -6.45
C ILE A 179 -9.17 3.88 -6.58
N HIS A 180 -9.46 2.73 -7.17
CA HIS A 180 -8.45 1.72 -7.45
C HIS A 180 -8.77 0.97 -8.74
N LYS A 181 -7.75 0.38 -9.34
CA LYS A 181 -7.94 -0.67 -10.33
C LYS A 181 -8.21 -2.00 -9.63
N SER A 182 -9.44 -2.49 -9.74
CA SER A 182 -9.88 -3.81 -9.26
C SER A 182 -9.97 -4.82 -10.41
N ASN A 183 -10.38 -6.05 -10.13
CA ASN A 183 -10.68 -7.04 -11.17
C ASN A 183 -11.81 -6.60 -12.12
N SER A 184 -12.72 -5.74 -11.65
CA SER A 184 -13.83 -5.19 -12.43
C SER A 184 -13.48 -3.93 -13.23
N GLY A 185 -12.24 -3.44 -13.13
CA GLY A 185 -11.79 -2.18 -13.75
C GLY A 185 -11.46 -1.10 -12.73
N VAL A 186 -11.26 0.14 -13.19
CA VAL A 186 -11.05 1.28 -12.31
C VAL A 186 -12.39 1.67 -11.68
N THR A 187 -12.50 1.52 -10.36
CA THR A 187 -13.75 1.68 -9.61
C THR A 187 -13.53 2.44 -8.30
N ARG A 188 -14.63 2.93 -7.72
CA ARG A 188 -14.66 3.50 -6.37
C ARG A 188 -14.80 2.40 -5.32
N GLY A 189 -14.19 2.64 -4.16
CA GLY A 189 -14.42 1.90 -2.93
C GLY A 189 -14.49 2.85 -1.73
N TYR A 190 -14.87 2.29 -0.59
CA TYR A 190 -15.15 3.00 0.66
C TYR A 190 -14.40 2.33 1.80
N MET A 191 -13.88 3.12 2.73
CA MET A 191 -13.21 2.63 3.93
C MET A 191 -13.45 3.56 5.12
N ASN A 192 -13.92 3.03 6.24
CA ASN A 192 -14.10 3.78 7.47
C ASN A 192 -13.33 3.09 8.60
N LEU A 193 -12.20 3.69 8.98
CA LEU A 193 -11.30 3.14 10.02
C LEU A 193 -11.89 3.24 11.44
N LEU A 194 -12.90 4.08 11.66
CA LEU A 194 -13.61 4.19 12.95
C LEU A 194 -14.59 3.02 13.15
N LYS A 195 -14.98 2.34 12.08
CA LYS A 195 -15.97 1.26 12.07
C LYS A 195 -15.46 0.07 11.23
N PRO A 196 -14.29 -0.53 11.57
CA PRO A 196 -13.57 -1.44 10.67
C PRO A 196 -14.34 -2.72 10.32
N ASP A 197 -15.22 -3.18 11.21
CA ASP A 197 -15.99 -4.41 11.04
C ASP A 197 -17.41 -4.18 10.47
N GLN A 198 -17.74 -2.95 10.06
CA GLN A 198 -19.05 -2.61 9.51
C GLN A 198 -18.96 -2.32 8.02
N SER A 199 -19.70 -3.06 7.19
CA SER A 199 -19.76 -2.82 5.74
C SER A 199 -20.62 -1.61 5.38
N SER A 200 -21.66 -1.34 6.17
CA SER A 200 -22.68 -0.32 5.88
C SER A 200 -23.13 0.44 7.12
N SER A 201 -23.61 1.66 6.90
CA SER A 201 -24.34 2.47 7.89
C SER A 201 -25.65 2.92 7.25
N GLY A 202 -26.76 2.30 7.66
CA GLY A 202 -28.03 2.42 6.94
C GLY A 202 -27.89 1.87 5.52
N ASN A 203 -28.23 2.69 4.52
CA ASN A 203 -28.12 2.33 3.10
C ASN A 203 -26.77 2.69 2.46
N LEU A 204 -25.83 3.26 3.22
CA LEU A 204 -24.54 3.70 2.70
C LEU A 204 -23.46 2.65 2.97
N THR A 205 -22.69 2.31 1.94
CA THR A 205 -21.47 1.50 2.10
C THR A 205 -20.38 2.35 2.74
N ILE A 206 -19.87 1.92 3.89
CA ILE A 206 -18.77 2.61 4.61
C ILE A 206 -17.47 1.80 4.57
N ASN A 207 -17.55 0.48 4.36
CA ASN A 207 -16.40 -0.36 4.02
C ASN A 207 -16.75 -1.30 2.88
N SER A 208 -15.99 -1.22 1.78
CA SER A 208 -16.12 -2.13 0.65
C SER A 208 -15.46 -3.47 0.94
N TYR A 209 -16.03 -4.57 0.43
CA TYR A 209 -15.32 -5.84 0.39
C TYR A 209 -14.18 -5.76 -0.62
N LEU A 210 -12.96 -5.81 -0.12
CA LEU A 210 -11.75 -5.73 -0.95
C LEU A 210 -11.14 -7.11 -1.20
N ARG A 211 -11.34 -8.05 -0.26
CA ARG A 211 -11.12 -9.48 -0.51
C ARG A 211 -12.46 -10.16 -0.73
N ASN A 212 -12.64 -10.73 -1.92
CA ASN A 212 -13.86 -11.43 -2.33
C ASN A 212 -13.65 -12.94 -2.59
N TYR A 213 -12.55 -13.51 -2.06
CA TYR A 213 -12.26 -14.94 -2.09
C TYR A 213 -11.95 -15.45 -0.67
N GLY A 214 -12.25 -16.73 -0.42
CA GLY A 214 -12.08 -17.32 0.91
C GLY A 214 -12.93 -16.59 1.95
N ILE A 215 -12.31 -16.15 3.04
CA ILE A 215 -13.00 -15.34 4.04
C ILE A 215 -13.07 -13.89 3.56
N LEU A 216 -14.28 -13.40 3.31
CA LEU A 216 -14.52 -12.01 2.92
C LEU A 216 -13.93 -11.05 3.96
N ARG A 217 -13.29 -9.97 3.48
CA ARG A 217 -12.71 -8.92 4.33
C ARG A 217 -13.06 -7.55 3.81
N LEU A 218 -13.36 -6.68 4.76
CA LEU A 218 -13.63 -5.27 4.54
C LEU A 218 -12.33 -4.49 4.37
N SER A 219 -12.36 -3.42 3.59
CA SER A 219 -11.21 -2.55 3.30
C SER A 219 -10.46 -2.10 4.55
N ALA A 220 -11.17 -1.64 5.59
CA ALA A 220 -10.57 -1.21 6.84
C ALA A 220 -9.85 -2.33 7.61
N GLN A 221 -10.30 -3.59 7.50
CA GLN A 221 -9.64 -4.74 8.13
C GLN A 221 -8.30 -5.09 7.46
N LEU A 222 -8.11 -4.62 6.23
CA LEU A 222 -6.95 -4.91 5.38
C LEU A 222 -5.98 -3.72 5.31
N PHE A 223 -6.30 -2.60 5.96
CA PHE A 223 -5.52 -1.38 5.91
C PHE A 223 -4.14 -1.55 6.58
N GLU A 224 -3.09 -1.09 5.90
CA GLU A 224 -1.74 -1.02 6.46
C GLU A 224 -1.35 0.43 6.80
N THR A 225 -1.37 1.30 5.78
CA THR A 225 -0.94 2.70 5.91
C THR A 225 -1.46 3.56 4.76
N PHE A 226 -1.52 4.88 5.00
CA PHE A 226 -1.51 5.90 3.96
C PHE A 226 -0.07 6.27 3.60
N ALA A 227 0.13 6.75 2.38
CA ALA A 227 1.39 7.26 1.86
C ALA A 227 1.16 8.55 1.04
N THR A 228 1.95 9.58 1.30
CA THR A 228 1.95 10.85 0.56
C THR A 228 3.28 10.99 -0.15
N PHE A 229 3.31 11.36 -1.44
CA PHE A 229 4.54 11.42 -2.27
C PHE A 229 4.89 12.82 -2.77
N PHE A 230 4.43 13.85 -2.06
CA PHE A 230 4.71 15.26 -2.34
C PHE A 230 4.62 16.04 -1.03
N ARG A 231 5.30 17.18 -0.95
CA ARG A 231 5.36 18.06 0.21
C ARG A 231 5.58 19.50 -0.22
#